data_AF-A0A946LCV3-F1
#
_entry.id   AF-A0A946LCV3-F1
#
_cell.length_a   1.000
_cell.length_b   1.000
_cell.length_c   1.000
_cell.angle_alpha   90.00
_cell.angle_beta   90.00
_cell.angle_gamma   90.00
#
_symmetry.space_group_name_H-M   'P 1'
#
loop_
_entity.id
_entity.type
_entity.pdbx_description
1 polymer ?
#
loop_
_entity_poly.entity_id
_entity_poly.type
_entity_poly.pdbx_seq_one_letter_code
_entity_poly.pdbx_strand_id
1 'polypeptide(L)'
;MKLLRKLFIFYTLILLSCSPAPKSSFISGSVSDEKGPIENAIVRVQTTEKHTTTDADGNFILSDLPVDDNLNLTAWVSGYYIAGVQDIRPGTSDIEIHLDKHTGRDNPDYEWLPSTHHTGEGEDQGCAACHSNENTDISHTLPVDEWLQDAHSQAAVNPRFLTMYTGQDIHGNQSPPTRYVNSQDYGFFPLRPDLEQPYYGPGYKLDFPETAGNCAACHTPLAAVNEAYGVDPTTLTGIETEGISCDLCHKVWDVKLNDRGIPYANMPGVLSYEFRRPPEDHQFFAGPLDDVAPGEDTYSPLQNQSQFCAPCHFSAFWDTPIYNSFGEWLESPYSDP
;
A
#
# COMPACT_ATOMS: atom_id res chain seq x y z
N MET A 1 44.02 -20.53 93.56
CA MET A 1 42.67 -20.94 93.11
C MET A 1 42.30 -20.11 91.89
N LYS A 2 42.18 -20.78 90.73
CA LYS A 2 41.54 -20.41 89.45
C LYS A 2 42.02 -19.16 88.68
N LEU A 3 42.72 -19.46 87.57
CA LEU A 3 43.03 -18.58 86.44
C LEU A 3 41.82 -18.46 85.49
N LEU A 4 41.80 -17.35 84.74
CA LEU A 4 40.79 -16.87 83.79
C LEU A 4 40.39 -17.85 82.67
N ARG A 5 39.15 -17.70 82.18
CA ARG A 5 38.83 -17.71 80.74
C ARG A 5 37.45 -17.07 80.49
N LYS A 6 37.41 -15.85 79.94
CA LYS A 6 36.20 -15.25 79.35
C LYS A 6 36.16 -15.66 77.87
N LEU A 7 35.09 -16.34 77.48
CA LEU A 7 34.81 -16.75 76.10
C LEU A 7 34.01 -15.61 75.44
N PHE A 8 34.59 -14.92 74.45
CA PHE A 8 33.87 -13.97 73.60
C PHE A 8 33.37 -14.72 72.37
N ILE A 9 32.05 -14.84 72.23
CA ILE A 9 31.39 -15.41 71.04
C ILE A 9 31.18 -14.25 70.06
N PHE A 10 31.90 -14.26 68.95
CA PHE A 10 31.68 -13.35 67.83
C PHE A 10 30.50 -13.88 67.01
N TYR A 11 29.37 -13.17 67.04
CA TYR A 11 28.29 -13.38 66.07
C TYR A 11 28.65 -12.63 64.78
N THR A 12 29.06 -13.38 63.75
CA THR A 12 29.27 -12.83 62.41
C THR A 12 27.90 -12.65 61.74
N LEU A 13 27.43 -11.41 61.67
CA LEU A 13 26.27 -11.04 60.85
C LEU A 13 26.69 -11.10 59.38
N ILE A 14 26.24 -12.12 58.64
CA ILE A 14 26.42 -12.19 57.19
C ILE A 14 25.36 -11.27 56.57
N LEU A 15 25.76 -10.04 56.23
CA LEU A 15 24.99 -9.17 55.34
C LEU A 15 25.04 -9.81 53.94
N LEU A 16 23.98 -10.52 53.55
CA LEU A 16 23.73 -10.83 52.14
C LEU A 16 23.53 -9.49 51.42
N SER A 17 24.58 -9.01 50.77
CA SER A 17 24.49 -7.95 49.79
C SER A 17 23.67 -8.51 48.63
N CYS A 18 22.39 -8.15 48.57
CA CYS A 18 21.54 -8.39 47.42
C CYS A 18 22.06 -7.50 46.29
N SER A 19 23.04 -8.00 45.53
CA SER A 19 23.46 -7.33 44.30
C SER A 19 22.23 -7.25 43.39
N PRO A 20 21.89 -6.08 42.84
CA PRO A 20 20.83 -6.00 41.84
C PRO A 20 21.21 -6.96 40.70
N ALA A 21 20.24 -7.76 40.25
CA ALA A 21 20.43 -8.64 39.11
C ALA A 21 21.00 -7.82 37.94
N PRO A 22 21.95 -8.37 37.15
CA PRO A 22 22.47 -7.67 36.00
C PRO A 22 21.28 -7.23 35.14
N LYS A 23 21.21 -5.92 34.88
CA LYS A 23 20.25 -5.31 33.97
C LYS A 23 20.33 -6.06 32.64
N SER A 24 19.31 -6.85 32.33
CA SER A 24 19.25 -7.61 31.09
C SER A 24 19.00 -6.64 29.94
N SER A 25 19.80 -6.75 28.89
CA SER A 25 19.66 -5.96 27.67
C SER A 25 18.95 -6.75 26.56
N PHE A 26 18.22 -7.80 26.90
CA PHE A 26 17.47 -8.59 25.92
C PHE A 26 16.01 -8.74 26.31
N ILE A 27 15.16 -8.95 25.30
CA ILE A 27 13.78 -9.39 25.43
C ILE A 27 13.65 -10.75 24.75
N SER A 28 12.80 -11.62 25.27
CA SER A 28 12.49 -12.91 24.64
C SER A 28 11.01 -13.23 24.70
N GLY A 29 10.53 -14.02 23.74
CA GLY A 29 9.14 -14.41 23.63
C GLY A 29 8.90 -15.38 22.50
N SER A 30 7.64 -15.49 22.09
CA SER A 30 7.20 -16.31 20.98
C SER A 30 6.17 -15.58 20.10
N VAL A 31 6.11 -15.98 18.83
CA VAL A 31 5.10 -15.55 17.87
C VAL A 31 4.33 -16.78 17.40
N SER A 32 3.00 -16.67 17.36
CA SER A 32 2.11 -17.77 16.98
C SER A 32 0.86 -17.27 16.27
N ASP A 33 0.14 -18.18 15.60
CA ASP A 33 -1.25 -18.00 15.19
C ASP A 33 -2.14 -19.08 15.80
N GLU A 34 -3.40 -19.10 15.38
CA GLU A 34 -4.40 -20.10 15.79
C GLU A 34 -3.96 -21.56 15.58
N LYS A 35 -3.01 -21.82 14.68
CA LYS A 35 -2.53 -23.17 14.32
C LYS A 35 -1.25 -23.56 15.07
N GLY A 36 -0.54 -22.59 15.66
CA GLY A 36 0.66 -22.84 16.45
C GLY A 36 1.79 -21.83 16.20
N PRO A 37 3.04 -22.19 16.52
CA PRO A 37 4.17 -21.27 16.41
C PRO A 37 4.48 -20.89 14.96
N ILE A 38 4.98 -19.66 14.77
CA ILE A 38 5.35 -19.12 13.47
C ILE A 38 6.86 -18.97 13.37
N GLU A 39 7.47 -19.68 12.43
CA GLU A 39 8.88 -19.53 12.04
C GLU A 39 9.09 -18.31 11.13
N ASN A 40 10.25 -17.67 11.22
CA ASN A 40 10.69 -16.57 10.36
C ASN A 40 9.83 -15.29 10.46
N ALA A 41 9.05 -15.10 11.53
CA ALA A 41 8.42 -13.82 11.80
C ALA A 41 9.49 -12.80 12.20
N ILE A 42 9.48 -11.64 11.56
CA ILE A 42 10.33 -10.50 11.91
C ILE A 42 9.75 -9.87 13.17
N VAL A 43 10.54 -9.80 14.25
CA VAL A 43 10.17 -9.11 15.49
C VAL A 43 11.06 -7.89 15.64
N ARG A 44 10.46 -6.69 15.67
CA ARG A 44 11.15 -5.41 15.58
C ARG A 44 10.83 -4.51 16.77
N VAL A 45 11.82 -3.75 17.25
CA VAL A 45 11.54 -2.57 18.09
C VAL A 45 10.98 -1.48 17.19
N GLN A 46 9.70 -1.16 17.39
CA GLN A 46 8.94 -0.24 16.54
C GLN A 46 9.70 1.08 16.31
N THR A 47 9.66 1.60 15.08
CA THR A 47 10.36 2.81 14.60
C THR A 47 11.90 2.71 14.56
N THR A 48 12.45 1.49 14.57
CA THR A 48 13.91 1.28 14.53
C THR A 48 14.34 0.14 13.60
N GLU A 49 15.63 0.11 13.26
CA GLU A 49 16.23 -1.01 12.53
C GLU A 49 16.49 -2.26 13.39
N LYS A 50 16.23 -2.19 14.70
CA LYS A 50 16.56 -3.27 15.63
C LYS A 50 15.49 -4.36 15.57
N HIS A 51 15.84 -5.48 14.94
CA HIS A 51 14.95 -6.63 14.80
C HIS A 51 15.69 -7.97 14.97
N THR A 52 14.90 -9.03 15.08
CA THR A 52 15.30 -10.44 15.08
C THR A 52 14.25 -11.25 14.32
N THR A 53 14.46 -12.55 14.15
CA THR A 53 13.49 -13.47 13.53
C THR A 53 13.19 -14.65 14.43
N THR A 54 11.96 -15.15 14.40
CA THR A 54 11.59 -16.34 15.16
C THR A 54 12.19 -17.63 14.59
N ASP A 55 12.48 -18.59 15.46
CA ASP A 55 12.90 -19.95 15.10
C ASP A 55 11.72 -20.88 14.77
N ALA A 56 12.00 -22.15 14.47
CA ALA A 56 11.01 -23.16 14.08
C ALA A 56 9.95 -23.45 15.17
N ASP A 57 10.26 -23.14 16.43
CA ASP A 57 9.34 -23.25 17.56
C ASP A 57 8.64 -21.91 17.87
N GLY A 58 8.82 -20.91 16.99
CA GLY A 58 8.21 -19.58 17.08
C GLY A 58 8.90 -18.65 18.08
N ASN A 59 10.04 -19.04 18.65
CA ASN A 59 10.69 -18.27 19.70
C ASN A 59 11.62 -17.20 19.13
N PHE A 60 11.73 -16.07 19.83
CA PHE A 60 12.69 -15.01 19.50
C PHE A 60 13.47 -14.54 20.72
N ILE A 61 14.69 -14.03 20.45
CA ILE A 61 15.49 -13.27 21.41
C ILE A 61 16.00 -12.01 20.70
N LEU A 62 15.76 -10.86 21.31
CA LEU A 62 16.18 -9.55 20.82
C LEU A 62 17.14 -8.92 21.83
N SER A 63 18.43 -8.91 21.51
CA SER A 63 19.53 -8.48 22.40
C SER A 63 19.96 -7.03 22.18
N ASP A 64 20.88 -6.50 22.99
CA ASP A 64 21.49 -5.17 22.85
C ASP A 64 20.49 -4.00 22.90
N LEU A 65 19.48 -4.12 23.77
CA LEU A 65 18.45 -3.12 23.97
C LEU A 65 18.81 -2.11 25.07
N PRO A 66 18.39 -0.84 24.94
CA PRO A 66 18.62 0.19 25.96
C PRO A 66 17.79 -0.09 27.22
N VAL A 67 18.47 -0.42 28.32
CA VAL A 67 17.83 -1.08 29.49
C VAL A 67 16.86 -0.18 30.30
N ASP A 68 16.87 1.12 30.08
CA ASP A 68 16.04 2.08 30.83
C ASP A 68 14.84 2.61 30.03
N ASP A 69 14.67 2.14 28.79
CA ASP A 69 13.60 2.60 27.90
C ASP A 69 12.42 1.61 27.90
N ASN A 70 11.20 2.17 27.85
CA ASN A 70 10.02 1.39 27.45
C ASN A 70 10.05 1.27 25.92
N LEU A 71 9.78 0.06 25.43
CA LEU A 71 9.84 -0.31 24.03
C LEU A 71 8.50 -0.88 23.58
N ASN A 72 8.16 -0.61 22.32
CA ASN A 72 7.09 -1.30 21.62
C ASN A 72 7.71 -2.31 20.67
N LEU A 73 7.14 -3.51 20.61
CA LEU A 73 7.55 -4.54 19.66
C LEU A 73 6.43 -4.77 18.65
N THR A 74 6.82 -4.97 17.39
CA THR A 74 5.94 -5.50 16.35
C THR A 74 6.44 -6.86 15.89
N ALA A 75 5.53 -7.69 15.41
CA ALA A 75 5.85 -8.93 14.72
C ALA A 75 5.09 -9.01 13.40
N TRP A 76 5.76 -9.51 12.36
CA TRP A 76 5.16 -9.70 11.05
C TRP A 76 5.79 -10.89 10.32
N VAL A 77 4.95 -11.60 9.55
CA VAL A 77 5.39 -12.54 8.52
C VAL A 77 4.44 -12.45 7.33
N SER A 78 4.92 -12.72 6.12
CA SER A 78 4.09 -12.64 4.91
C SER A 78 2.83 -13.51 5.03
N GLY A 79 1.67 -12.92 4.74
CA GLY A 79 0.37 -13.59 4.88
C GLY A 79 -0.44 -13.18 6.11
N TYR A 80 0.12 -12.31 6.96
CA TYR A 80 -0.47 -11.91 8.24
C TYR A 80 -0.52 -10.39 8.40
N TYR A 81 -1.42 -9.91 9.25
CA TYR A 81 -1.39 -8.54 9.75
C TYR A 81 -0.22 -8.36 10.72
N ILE A 82 0.26 -7.12 10.85
CA ILE A 82 1.29 -6.76 11.81
C ILE A 82 0.62 -6.68 13.18
N ALA A 83 1.13 -7.43 14.15
CA ALA A 83 0.70 -7.32 15.54
C ALA A 83 1.83 -6.77 16.42
N GLY A 84 1.50 -6.32 17.63
CA GLY A 84 2.51 -5.79 18.52
C GLY A 84 2.11 -5.74 19.98
N VAL A 85 3.11 -5.48 20.82
CA VAL A 85 2.98 -5.28 22.26
C VAL A 85 3.67 -3.98 22.65
N GLN A 86 3.09 -3.26 23.60
CA GLN A 86 3.55 -1.94 24.01
C GLN A 86 4.09 -1.95 25.45
N ASP A 87 4.85 -0.90 25.81
CA ASP A 87 5.35 -0.67 27.17
C ASP A 87 6.19 -1.81 27.77
N ILE A 88 6.98 -2.47 26.92
CA ILE A 88 7.88 -3.55 27.32
C ILE A 88 9.24 -2.99 27.77
N ARG A 89 9.89 -3.66 28.73
CA ARG A 89 11.25 -3.29 29.17
C ARG A 89 12.25 -4.39 28.84
N PRO A 90 13.53 -4.04 28.58
CA PRO A 90 14.57 -5.04 28.50
C PRO A 90 14.68 -5.86 29.79
N GLY A 91 14.80 -7.17 29.62
CA GLY A 91 14.68 -8.18 30.67
C GLY A 91 13.31 -8.86 30.76
N THR A 92 12.29 -8.38 30.05
CA THR A 92 11.01 -9.10 29.93
C THR A 92 11.21 -10.38 29.11
N SER A 93 10.74 -11.49 29.67
CA SER A 93 10.67 -12.80 29.01
C SER A 93 9.21 -13.21 28.79
N ASP A 94 9.01 -14.30 28.05
CA ASP A 94 7.71 -14.95 27.87
C ASP A 94 6.66 -14.01 27.25
N ILE A 95 7.10 -13.10 26.37
CA ILE A 95 6.20 -12.28 25.55
C ILE A 95 5.51 -13.18 24.54
N GLU A 96 4.22 -13.01 24.37
CA GLU A 96 3.43 -13.69 23.36
C GLU A 96 2.88 -12.63 22.39
N ILE A 97 3.16 -12.81 21.10
CA ILE A 97 2.57 -12.01 20.03
C ILE A 97 1.76 -12.95 19.14
N HIS A 98 0.46 -12.70 19.02
CA HIS A 98 -0.42 -13.47 18.15
C HIS A 98 -0.57 -12.75 16.81
N LEU A 99 -0.37 -13.46 15.71
CA LEU A 99 -0.58 -12.94 14.35
C LEU A 99 -1.88 -13.49 13.77
N ASP A 100 -2.68 -12.59 13.21
CA ASP A 100 -3.89 -12.94 12.48
C ASP A 100 -3.62 -12.95 10.98
N LYS A 101 -4.16 -13.97 10.28
CA LYS A 101 -4.03 -14.06 8.82
C LYS A 101 -4.97 -13.08 8.16
N HIS A 102 -4.45 -12.29 7.22
CA HIS A 102 -5.30 -11.51 6.34
C HIS A 102 -5.88 -12.39 5.21
N THR A 103 -6.86 -11.87 4.47
CA THR A 103 -7.41 -12.58 3.31
C THR A 103 -6.34 -12.89 2.26
N GLY A 104 -6.44 -14.07 1.64
CA GLY A 104 -5.65 -14.44 0.45
C GLY A 104 -6.43 -14.27 -0.86
N ARG A 105 -7.62 -13.67 -0.81
CA ARG A 105 -8.53 -13.51 -1.94
C ARG A 105 -9.04 -12.08 -2.02
N ASP A 106 -9.24 -11.62 -3.23
CA ASP A 106 -9.90 -10.35 -3.52
C ASP A 106 -11.42 -10.47 -3.38
N ASN A 107 -12.05 -9.49 -2.74
CA ASN A 107 -13.49 -9.37 -2.62
C ASN A 107 -14.04 -8.36 -3.66
N PRO A 108 -14.73 -8.80 -4.73
CA PRO A 108 -15.28 -7.90 -5.73
C PRO A 108 -16.44 -7.03 -5.21
N ASP A 109 -17.07 -7.42 -4.09
CA ASP A 109 -18.21 -6.71 -3.49
C ASP A 109 -17.76 -5.66 -2.44
N TYR A 110 -16.46 -5.47 -2.25
CA TYR A 110 -15.92 -4.47 -1.32
C TYR A 110 -16.29 -3.04 -1.72
N GLU A 111 -16.76 -2.27 -0.74
CA GLU A 111 -17.02 -0.85 -0.87
C GLU A 111 -15.76 -0.06 -0.49
N TRP A 112 -15.29 0.77 -1.41
CA TRP A 112 -14.07 1.56 -1.22
C TRP A 112 -14.19 2.59 -0.10
N LEU A 113 -13.11 2.77 0.65
CA LEU A 113 -13.00 3.83 1.65
C LEU A 113 -12.61 5.16 1.00
N PRO A 114 -13.27 6.27 1.38
CA PRO A 114 -12.93 7.59 0.84
C PRO A 114 -11.56 8.05 1.34
N SER A 115 -10.79 8.67 0.46
CA SER A 115 -9.50 9.26 0.84
C SER A 115 -9.69 10.51 1.70
N THR A 116 -10.77 11.25 1.44
CA THR A 116 -11.13 12.50 2.12
C THR A 116 -11.96 12.27 3.38
N HIS A 117 -12.20 13.33 4.16
CA HIS A 117 -13.01 13.23 5.37
C HIS A 117 -14.42 12.71 5.05
N HIS A 118 -14.85 11.69 5.79
CA HIS A 118 -16.15 11.06 5.65
C HIS A 118 -16.78 10.83 7.03
N THR A 119 -18.10 10.75 7.08
CA THR A 119 -18.87 10.68 8.35
C THR A 119 -18.88 9.29 8.99
N GLY A 120 -18.14 8.31 8.45
CA GLY A 120 -17.99 6.98 9.06
C GLY A 120 -17.15 7.03 10.36
N GLU A 121 -17.23 5.95 11.14
CA GLU A 121 -16.47 5.79 12.38
C GLU A 121 -15.63 4.50 12.32
N GLY A 122 -14.53 4.44 13.08
CA GLY A 122 -13.69 3.25 13.15
C GLY A 122 -13.02 2.94 11.81
N GLU A 123 -13.20 1.72 11.31
CA GLU A 123 -12.62 1.25 10.04
C GLU A 123 -13.35 1.80 8.79
N ASP A 124 -14.52 2.45 8.97
CA ASP A 124 -15.32 3.07 7.90
C ASP A 124 -15.04 4.57 7.73
N GLN A 125 -14.07 5.11 8.48
CA GLN A 125 -13.66 6.50 8.35
C GLN A 125 -12.80 6.72 7.10
N GLY A 126 -12.90 7.91 6.50
CA GLY A 126 -12.03 8.26 5.39
C GLY A 126 -10.58 8.50 5.84
N CYS A 127 -9.61 8.27 4.95
CA CYS A 127 -8.19 8.30 5.29
C CYS A 127 -7.74 9.64 5.92
N ALA A 128 -8.33 10.75 5.46
CA ALA A 128 -8.06 12.10 5.98
C ALA A 128 -8.32 12.25 7.48
N ALA A 129 -9.18 11.40 8.08
CA ALA A 129 -9.47 11.46 9.51
C ALA A 129 -8.20 11.35 10.38
N CYS A 130 -7.18 10.64 9.90
CA CYS A 130 -5.88 10.50 10.59
C CYS A 130 -4.68 10.93 9.73
N HIS A 131 -4.83 10.99 8.40
CA HIS A 131 -3.74 11.27 7.46
C HIS A 131 -3.89 12.62 6.74
N SER A 132 -4.68 13.53 7.27
CA SER A 132 -4.72 14.95 6.89
C SER A 132 -4.45 15.83 8.10
N ASN A 133 -3.72 16.92 7.90
CA ASN A 133 -3.53 17.91 8.95
C ASN A 133 -4.74 18.87 9.09
N GLU A 134 -5.74 18.75 8.21
CA GLU A 134 -6.93 19.60 8.23
C GLU A 134 -7.62 19.52 9.59
N ASN A 135 -7.92 20.67 10.19
CA ASN A 135 -8.56 20.77 11.50
C ASN A 135 -7.77 20.15 12.67
N THR A 136 -6.44 20.00 12.54
CA THR A 136 -5.55 19.53 13.62
C THR A 136 -4.50 20.58 14.02
N ASP A 137 -3.77 20.35 15.11
CA ASP A 137 -2.60 21.16 15.51
C ASP A 137 -1.28 20.71 14.82
N ILE A 138 -1.36 19.76 13.87
CA ILE A 138 -0.19 19.22 13.17
C ILE A 138 0.34 20.25 12.17
N SER A 139 1.63 20.60 12.28
CA SER A 139 2.24 21.71 11.55
C SER A 139 2.86 21.35 10.20
N HIS A 140 2.83 20.09 9.79
CA HIS A 140 3.40 19.58 8.54
C HIS A 140 2.33 18.89 7.68
N THR A 141 2.60 18.74 6.39
CA THR A 141 1.71 18.03 5.46
C THR A 141 1.66 16.55 5.82
N LEU A 142 0.46 15.98 5.78
CA LEU A 142 0.24 14.55 5.89
C LEU A 142 -0.11 13.95 4.51
N PRO A 143 -0.06 12.61 4.35
CA PRO A 143 -0.15 11.98 3.04
C PRO A 143 -1.37 12.38 2.20
N VAL A 144 -2.56 12.56 2.82
CA VAL A 144 -3.76 13.00 2.09
C VAL A 144 -3.61 14.43 1.59
N ASP A 145 -2.97 15.31 2.37
CA ASP A 145 -2.74 16.71 1.97
C ASP A 145 -1.80 16.82 0.76
N GLU A 146 -0.83 15.90 0.67
CA GLU A 146 0.11 15.80 -0.46
C GLU A 146 -0.59 15.21 -1.69
N TRP A 147 -1.33 14.13 -1.50
CA TRP A 147 -2.12 13.48 -2.55
C TRP A 147 -3.14 14.43 -3.19
N LEU A 148 -3.85 15.25 -2.40
CA LEU A 148 -4.80 16.25 -2.91
C LEU A 148 -4.16 17.26 -3.88
N GLN A 149 -2.83 17.43 -3.82
CA GLN A 149 -2.08 18.35 -4.69
C GLN A 149 -1.42 17.66 -5.89
N ASP A 150 -1.43 16.32 -5.95
CA ASP A 150 -0.77 15.54 -6.99
C ASP A 150 -1.69 15.24 -8.19
N ALA A 151 -1.13 14.65 -9.25
CA ALA A 151 -1.89 14.29 -10.44
C ALA A 151 -2.76 13.04 -10.26
N HIS A 152 -2.51 12.23 -9.24
CA HIS A 152 -3.25 11.02 -8.93
C HIS A 152 -4.65 11.34 -8.41
N SER A 153 -4.79 12.28 -7.47
CA SER A 153 -6.10 12.76 -7.01
C SER A 153 -6.91 13.45 -8.11
N GLN A 154 -6.22 13.97 -9.13
CA GLN A 154 -6.84 14.66 -10.26
C GLN A 154 -7.08 13.76 -11.47
N ALA A 155 -6.72 12.47 -11.40
CA ALA A 155 -6.67 11.58 -12.57
C ALA A 155 -8.05 11.42 -13.25
N ALA A 156 -9.13 11.45 -12.47
CA ALA A 156 -10.50 11.32 -12.94
C ALA A 156 -11.07 12.61 -13.56
N VAL A 157 -10.61 13.77 -13.08
CA VAL A 157 -11.21 15.09 -13.39
C VAL A 157 -10.32 15.98 -14.25
N ASN A 158 -9.13 15.51 -14.61
CA ASN A 158 -8.17 16.27 -15.41
C ASN A 158 -8.77 16.65 -16.78
N PRO A 159 -8.89 17.96 -17.11
CA PRO A 159 -9.47 18.39 -18.36
C PRO A 159 -8.77 17.82 -19.59
N ARG A 160 -7.45 17.60 -19.56
CA ARG A 160 -6.71 17.01 -20.69
C ARG A 160 -7.13 15.56 -20.94
N PHE A 161 -7.37 14.82 -19.87
CA PHE A 161 -7.86 13.44 -19.97
C PHE A 161 -9.28 13.43 -20.53
N LEU A 162 -10.19 14.21 -19.93
CA LEU A 162 -11.59 14.23 -20.32
C LEU A 162 -11.80 14.73 -21.77
N THR A 163 -11.06 15.75 -22.21
CA THR A 163 -11.14 16.23 -23.60
C THR A 163 -10.61 15.20 -24.59
N MET A 164 -9.50 14.52 -24.27
CA MET A 164 -8.96 13.43 -25.10
C MET A 164 -9.85 12.18 -25.10
N TYR A 165 -10.58 11.90 -24.01
CA TYR A 165 -11.53 10.79 -23.98
C TYR A 165 -12.77 11.11 -24.83
N THR A 166 -13.36 12.28 -24.63
CA THR A 166 -14.63 12.68 -25.26
C THR A 166 -14.49 13.21 -26.68
N GLY A 167 -13.31 13.71 -27.06
CA GLY A 167 -13.12 14.46 -28.31
C GLY A 167 -13.73 15.86 -28.27
N GLN A 168 -13.79 16.47 -27.09
CA GLN A 168 -14.31 17.82 -26.86
C GLN A 168 -13.20 18.81 -26.53
N ASP A 169 -13.44 20.10 -26.72
CA ASP A 169 -12.64 21.14 -26.06
C ASP A 169 -13.07 21.35 -24.59
N ILE A 170 -12.38 22.23 -23.87
CA ILE A 170 -12.70 22.57 -22.46
C ILE A 170 -14.04 23.30 -22.29
N HIS A 171 -14.72 23.66 -23.37
CA HIS A 171 -16.03 24.31 -23.37
C HIS A 171 -17.16 23.32 -23.72
N GLY A 172 -16.83 22.05 -23.98
CA GLY A 172 -17.78 20.99 -24.31
C GLY A 172 -18.14 20.91 -25.80
N ASN A 173 -17.43 21.63 -26.68
CA ASN A 173 -17.66 21.51 -28.13
C ASN A 173 -16.99 20.24 -28.65
N GLN A 174 -17.75 19.33 -29.25
CA GLN A 174 -17.25 18.04 -29.74
C GLN A 174 -16.88 18.09 -31.22
N SER A 175 -15.74 17.51 -31.57
CA SER A 175 -15.37 17.26 -32.98
C SER A 175 -16.33 16.25 -33.65
N PRO A 176 -16.48 16.29 -34.98
CA PRO A 176 -17.18 15.23 -35.71
C PRO A 176 -16.55 13.85 -35.48
N PRO A 177 -17.34 12.76 -35.52
CA PRO A 177 -16.82 11.40 -35.44
C PRO A 177 -15.76 11.12 -36.50
N THR A 178 -14.77 10.29 -36.15
CA THR A 178 -13.70 9.92 -37.07
C THR A 178 -14.28 9.11 -38.22
N ARG A 179 -13.96 9.54 -39.44
CA ARG A 179 -14.37 8.84 -40.66
C ARG A 179 -13.31 7.82 -41.00
N TYR A 180 -13.72 6.59 -41.28
CA TYR A 180 -12.83 5.54 -41.70
C TYR A 180 -13.10 5.13 -43.14
N VAL A 181 -12.05 4.69 -43.83
CA VAL A 181 -12.15 4.06 -45.14
C VAL A 181 -11.43 2.73 -45.11
N ASN A 182 -11.95 1.77 -45.88
CA ASN A 182 -11.27 0.51 -46.14
C ASN A 182 -10.74 0.54 -47.58
N SER A 183 -9.43 0.35 -47.74
CA SER A 183 -8.77 0.22 -49.03
C SER A 183 -8.21 -1.19 -49.19
N GLN A 184 -8.24 -1.72 -50.42
CA GLN A 184 -7.68 -3.03 -50.72
C GLN A 184 -6.18 -3.12 -50.36
N ASP A 185 -5.43 -2.04 -50.61
CA ASP A 185 -3.96 -2.04 -50.45
C ASP A 185 -3.50 -1.64 -49.03
N TYR A 186 -4.34 -0.92 -48.28
CA TYR A 186 -3.96 -0.29 -46.99
C TYR A 186 -4.85 -0.71 -45.82
N GLY A 187 -5.86 -1.55 -46.05
CA GLY A 187 -6.81 -1.98 -45.02
C GLY A 187 -7.69 -0.84 -44.52
N PHE A 188 -8.14 -0.97 -43.26
CA PHE A 188 -9.00 -0.02 -42.58
C PHE A 188 -8.18 1.05 -41.86
N PHE A 189 -8.38 2.33 -42.19
CA PHE A 189 -7.62 3.43 -41.59
C PHE A 189 -8.46 4.71 -41.47
N PRO A 190 -8.14 5.59 -40.51
CA PRO A 190 -8.86 6.85 -40.32
C PRO A 190 -8.52 7.87 -41.42
N LEU A 191 -9.52 8.63 -41.84
CA LEU A 191 -9.36 9.79 -42.69
C LEU A 191 -9.00 11.01 -41.83
N ARG A 192 -8.29 11.97 -42.44
CA ARG A 192 -8.01 13.26 -41.81
C ARG A 192 -9.30 14.03 -41.52
N PRO A 193 -9.29 14.91 -40.49
CA PRO A 193 -10.40 15.83 -40.23
C PRO A 193 -10.77 16.61 -41.48
N ASP A 194 -12.07 16.83 -41.67
CA ASP A 194 -12.58 17.71 -42.72
C ASP A 194 -12.35 19.17 -42.30
N LEU A 195 -11.55 19.90 -43.07
CA LEU A 195 -11.17 21.29 -42.76
C LEU A 195 -12.33 22.27 -42.95
N GLU A 196 -13.44 21.85 -43.56
CA GLU A 196 -14.66 22.66 -43.68
C GLU A 196 -15.61 22.48 -42.49
N GLN A 197 -15.36 21.50 -41.62
CA GLN A 197 -16.13 21.27 -40.40
C GLN A 197 -15.38 21.83 -39.17
N PRO A 198 -16.10 22.24 -38.12
CA PRO A 198 -15.49 22.56 -36.84
C PRO A 198 -14.66 21.39 -36.32
N TYR A 199 -13.46 21.67 -35.79
CA TYR A 199 -12.57 20.67 -35.23
C TYR A 199 -12.01 21.17 -33.90
N TYR A 200 -12.32 20.45 -32.84
CA TYR A 200 -12.01 20.80 -31.45
C TYR A 200 -10.93 19.90 -30.83
N GLY A 201 -10.39 18.96 -31.61
CA GLY A 201 -9.36 18.01 -31.18
C GLY A 201 -9.75 16.55 -31.43
N PRO A 202 -8.81 15.62 -31.27
CA PRO A 202 -9.08 14.19 -31.37
C PRO A 202 -9.77 13.68 -30.10
N GLY A 203 -10.34 12.47 -30.16
CA GLY A 203 -10.67 11.77 -28.93
C GLY A 203 -11.18 10.35 -29.12
N TYR A 204 -11.03 9.56 -28.06
CA TYR A 204 -11.37 8.13 -28.06
C TYR A 204 -12.81 7.87 -28.50
N LYS A 205 -13.78 8.63 -27.97
CA LYS A 205 -15.20 8.47 -28.32
C LYS A 205 -15.56 8.91 -29.74
N LEU A 206 -14.68 9.65 -30.44
CA LEU A 206 -14.85 9.93 -31.87
C LEU A 206 -14.48 8.73 -32.73
N ASP A 207 -13.50 7.95 -32.28
CA ASP A 207 -13.00 6.76 -32.95
C ASP A 207 -13.85 5.52 -32.60
N PHE A 208 -14.28 5.43 -31.33
CA PHE A 208 -14.97 4.28 -30.75
C PHE A 208 -16.21 4.70 -29.94
N PRO A 209 -17.28 5.21 -30.58
CA PRO A 209 -18.44 5.76 -29.89
C PRO A 209 -19.20 4.74 -29.03
N GLU A 210 -19.19 3.46 -29.43
CA GLU A 210 -19.97 2.40 -28.81
C GLU A 210 -19.26 1.68 -27.64
N THR A 211 -18.03 2.08 -27.31
CA THR A 211 -17.26 1.44 -26.23
C THR A 211 -16.74 2.49 -25.24
N ALA A 212 -16.50 2.07 -23.99
CA ALA A 212 -15.84 2.91 -22.99
C ALA A 212 -14.31 2.77 -23.02
N GLY A 213 -13.81 1.69 -23.63
CA GLY A 213 -12.37 1.43 -23.67
C GLY A 213 -11.81 1.12 -22.28
N ASN A 214 -10.50 1.15 -22.13
CA ASN A 214 -9.82 0.86 -20.86
C ASN A 214 -9.14 2.09 -20.24
N CYS A 215 -9.55 3.30 -20.62
CA CYS A 215 -8.99 4.52 -20.05
C CYS A 215 -9.25 4.61 -18.54
N ALA A 216 -10.44 4.16 -18.11
CA ALA A 216 -10.85 4.08 -16.72
C ALA A 216 -9.96 3.15 -15.88
N ALA A 217 -9.33 2.13 -16.50
CA ALA A 217 -8.48 1.17 -15.81
C ALA A 217 -7.29 1.82 -15.08
N CYS A 218 -6.82 2.98 -15.57
CA CYS A 218 -5.82 3.79 -14.87
C CYS A 218 -6.42 5.05 -14.25
N HIS A 219 -7.40 5.71 -14.89
CA HIS A 219 -7.82 7.06 -14.47
C HIS A 219 -8.91 7.09 -13.40
N THR A 220 -9.77 6.07 -13.38
CA THR A 220 -10.87 5.91 -12.41
C THR A 220 -10.92 4.44 -11.96
N PRO A 221 -9.82 3.95 -11.36
CA PRO A 221 -9.59 2.53 -11.13
C PRO A 221 -10.57 1.93 -10.11
N LEU A 222 -11.11 2.71 -9.19
CA LEU A 222 -12.10 2.25 -8.22
C LEU A 222 -13.34 1.66 -8.91
N ALA A 223 -13.84 2.33 -9.95
CA ALA A 223 -14.99 1.88 -10.72
C ALA A 223 -14.58 0.78 -11.70
N ALA A 224 -13.37 0.89 -12.25
CA ALA A 224 -12.89 0.02 -13.31
C ALA A 224 -12.39 -1.35 -12.81
N VAL A 225 -12.08 -1.51 -11.52
CA VAL A 225 -11.43 -2.72 -10.97
C VAL A 225 -12.14 -4.02 -11.36
N ASN A 226 -13.48 -4.00 -11.38
CA ASN A 226 -14.32 -5.15 -11.73
C ASN A 226 -14.89 -5.08 -13.16
N GLU A 227 -14.76 -3.94 -13.84
CA GLU A 227 -15.35 -3.70 -15.17
C GLU A 227 -14.45 -2.81 -16.05
N ALA A 228 -13.19 -3.23 -16.22
CA ALA A 228 -12.13 -2.40 -16.81
C ALA A 228 -12.40 -1.85 -18.22
N TYR A 229 -13.37 -2.41 -18.96
CA TYR A 229 -13.76 -1.99 -20.30
C TYR A 229 -15.15 -1.35 -20.41
N GLY A 230 -15.92 -1.32 -19.32
CA GLY A 230 -17.33 -0.90 -19.31
C GLY A 230 -17.58 0.46 -18.66
N VAL A 231 -16.57 1.02 -17.99
CA VAL A 231 -16.72 2.27 -17.23
C VAL A 231 -16.49 3.49 -18.11
N ASP A 232 -17.55 4.30 -18.30
CA ASP A 232 -17.45 5.63 -18.88
C ASP A 232 -17.07 6.66 -17.78
N PRO A 233 -15.84 7.20 -17.79
CA PRO A 233 -15.35 8.11 -16.76
C PRO A 233 -16.16 9.43 -16.68
N THR A 234 -16.89 9.80 -17.72
CA THR A 234 -17.69 11.04 -17.74
C THR A 234 -19.00 10.94 -16.97
N THR A 235 -19.39 9.73 -16.57
CA THR A 235 -20.65 9.44 -15.88
C THR A 235 -20.48 9.23 -14.38
N LEU A 236 -19.24 9.19 -13.90
CA LEU A 236 -18.91 8.88 -12.52
C LEU A 236 -19.19 10.06 -11.57
N THR A 237 -19.53 9.71 -10.34
CA THR A 237 -19.77 10.66 -9.24
C THR A 237 -19.33 10.04 -7.93
N GLY A 238 -19.06 10.86 -6.91
CA GLY A 238 -18.69 10.36 -5.58
C GLY A 238 -17.26 9.84 -5.53
N ILE A 239 -17.02 8.81 -4.71
CA ILE A 239 -15.68 8.26 -4.44
C ILE A 239 -14.93 7.82 -5.69
N GLU A 240 -15.67 7.39 -6.72
CA GLU A 240 -15.13 6.98 -8.02
C GLU A 240 -14.42 8.10 -8.79
N THR A 241 -14.64 9.36 -8.36
CA THR A 241 -14.00 10.55 -8.94
C THR A 241 -12.77 11.01 -8.16
N GLU A 242 -12.35 10.31 -7.11
CA GLU A 242 -11.12 10.60 -6.36
C GLU A 242 -9.84 10.31 -7.16
N GLY A 243 -9.93 9.69 -8.35
CA GLY A 243 -8.76 9.32 -9.14
C GLY A 243 -8.06 8.08 -8.57
N ILE A 244 -6.75 8.14 -8.35
CA ILE A 244 -6.01 7.03 -7.71
C ILE A 244 -6.08 7.25 -6.19
N SER A 245 -7.07 6.64 -5.54
CA SER A 245 -7.29 6.83 -4.09
C SER A 245 -6.23 6.16 -3.23
N CYS A 246 -6.16 6.57 -1.95
CA CYS A 246 -5.34 5.90 -0.94
C CYS A 246 -5.72 4.42 -0.85
N ASP A 247 -7.02 4.14 -0.80
CA ASP A 247 -7.53 2.79 -0.60
C ASP A 247 -7.17 1.87 -1.77
N LEU A 248 -7.22 2.35 -3.03
CA LEU A 248 -6.73 1.56 -4.18
C LEU A 248 -5.30 1.08 -3.96
N CYS A 249 -4.38 2.00 -3.69
CA CYS A 249 -2.96 1.72 -3.57
C CYS A 249 -2.69 0.78 -2.39
N HIS A 250 -3.42 0.92 -1.29
CA HIS A 250 -3.27 0.06 -0.12
C HIS A 250 -4.00 -1.29 -0.25
N LYS A 251 -4.86 -1.51 -1.25
CA LYS A 251 -5.40 -2.84 -1.57
C LYS A 251 -4.56 -3.63 -2.58
N VAL A 252 -3.55 -3.02 -3.23
CA VAL A 252 -2.67 -3.73 -4.17
C VAL A 252 -1.79 -4.72 -3.42
N TRP A 253 -1.82 -5.98 -3.86
CA TRP A 253 -0.97 -7.05 -3.34
C TRP A 253 0.19 -7.40 -4.27
N ASP A 254 -0.08 -7.50 -5.58
CA ASP A 254 0.94 -7.88 -6.57
C ASP A 254 0.69 -7.20 -7.94
N VAL A 255 1.63 -7.37 -8.86
CA VAL A 255 1.56 -6.88 -10.25
C VAL A 255 1.81 -8.00 -11.27
N LYS A 256 1.05 -7.97 -12.36
CA LYS A 256 1.14 -8.96 -13.45
C LYS A 256 2.07 -8.45 -14.54
N LEU A 257 3.32 -8.93 -14.50
CA LEU A 257 4.36 -8.56 -15.47
C LEU A 257 4.72 -9.74 -16.38
N ASN A 258 5.21 -9.44 -17.57
CA ASN A 258 5.76 -10.43 -18.49
C ASN A 258 7.24 -10.72 -18.15
N ASP A 259 7.87 -11.61 -18.92
CA ASP A 259 9.26 -12.03 -18.71
C ASP A 259 10.30 -10.89 -18.80
N ARG A 260 9.92 -9.71 -19.30
CA ARG A 260 10.76 -8.50 -19.35
C ARG A 260 10.55 -7.57 -18.16
N GLY A 261 9.70 -7.93 -17.21
CA GLY A 261 9.39 -7.10 -16.04
C GLY A 261 8.50 -5.89 -16.34
N ILE A 262 7.78 -5.88 -17.47
CA ILE A 262 6.81 -4.84 -17.83
C ILE A 262 5.40 -5.46 -17.96
N PRO A 263 4.31 -4.67 -17.83
CA PRO A 263 2.96 -5.18 -18.03
C PRO A 263 2.75 -5.83 -19.41
N TYR A 264 1.79 -6.74 -19.49
CA TYR A 264 1.38 -7.33 -20.77
C TYR A 264 0.72 -6.27 -21.68
N ALA A 265 0.81 -6.46 -23.00
CA ALA A 265 0.17 -5.56 -23.96
C ALA A 265 -1.35 -5.49 -23.73
N ASN A 266 -1.94 -4.31 -23.92
CA ASN A 266 -3.36 -4.02 -23.66
C ASN A 266 -3.86 -4.30 -22.22
N MET A 267 -2.97 -4.36 -21.22
CA MET A 267 -3.33 -4.58 -19.81
C MET A 267 -2.96 -3.38 -18.90
N PRO A 268 -3.48 -2.16 -19.16
CA PRO A 268 -3.19 -1.02 -18.30
C PRO A 268 -3.90 -1.10 -16.93
N GLY A 269 -3.28 -0.49 -15.92
CA GLY A 269 -3.85 -0.22 -14.61
C GLY A 269 -4.39 -1.47 -13.92
N VAL A 270 -5.66 -1.44 -13.48
CA VAL A 270 -6.32 -2.54 -12.75
C VAL A 270 -6.23 -3.90 -13.41
N LEU A 271 -6.04 -3.96 -14.74
CA LEU A 271 -5.85 -5.22 -15.46
C LEU A 271 -4.53 -5.91 -15.09
N SER A 272 -3.51 -5.14 -14.72
CA SER A 272 -2.18 -5.62 -14.34
C SER A 272 -1.91 -5.56 -12.83
N TYR A 273 -2.89 -5.21 -12.01
CA TYR A 273 -2.81 -5.35 -10.56
C TYR A 273 -3.44 -6.67 -10.09
N GLU A 274 -2.99 -7.14 -8.93
CA GLU A 274 -3.69 -8.08 -8.06
C GLU A 274 -4.08 -7.33 -6.79
N PHE A 275 -5.35 -7.42 -6.40
CA PHE A 275 -5.88 -6.75 -5.21
C PHE A 275 -6.21 -7.75 -4.11
N ARG A 276 -6.29 -7.25 -2.87
CA ARG A 276 -6.79 -7.97 -1.70
C ARG A 276 -7.82 -7.13 -0.96
N ARG A 277 -8.92 -6.85 -1.64
CA ARG A 277 -10.07 -6.23 -0.98
C ARG A 277 -10.62 -7.19 0.07
N PRO A 278 -10.81 -6.74 1.32
CA PRO A 278 -11.17 -7.59 2.44
C PRO A 278 -12.66 -8.00 2.40
N PRO A 279 -13.04 -9.07 3.12
CA PRO A 279 -14.44 -9.35 3.41
C PRO A 279 -15.07 -8.26 4.31
N GLU A 280 -16.39 -8.32 4.50
CA GLU A 280 -17.12 -7.48 5.45
C GLU A 280 -16.52 -7.58 6.87
N ASP A 281 -16.60 -6.49 7.63
CA ASP A 281 -16.03 -6.32 8.98
C ASP A 281 -14.50 -6.46 9.10
N HIS A 282 -13.80 -6.40 7.97
CA HIS A 282 -12.34 -6.38 7.91
C HIS A 282 -11.85 -5.30 6.94
N GLN A 283 -10.65 -4.83 7.22
CA GLN A 283 -9.79 -4.02 6.39
C GLN A 283 -8.52 -4.77 5.96
N PHE A 284 -7.77 -4.13 5.07
CA PHE A 284 -6.51 -4.62 4.55
C PHE A 284 -5.73 -3.43 4.04
N PHE A 285 -4.57 -3.14 4.61
CA PHE A 285 -3.72 -2.06 4.13
C PHE A 285 -2.30 -2.58 3.92
N ALA A 286 -1.91 -2.77 2.66
CA ALA A 286 -0.55 -3.11 2.29
C ALA A 286 0.33 -1.86 2.32
N GLY A 287 1.45 -1.89 3.03
CA GLY A 287 2.38 -0.78 3.15
C GLY A 287 3.85 -1.19 3.07
N PRO A 288 4.78 -0.22 3.00
CA PRO A 288 6.22 -0.47 2.90
C PRO A 288 6.92 -0.78 4.23
N LEU A 289 6.20 -0.73 5.36
CA LEU A 289 6.73 -0.88 6.71
C LEU A 289 6.16 -2.12 7.40
N ASP A 290 6.98 -2.82 8.18
CA ASP A 290 6.65 -4.04 8.94
C ASP A 290 6.35 -3.76 10.42
N ASP A 291 6.16 -2.50 10.80
CA ASP A 291 5.96 -2.05 12.18
C ASP A 291 4.81 -1.07 12.40
N VAL A 292 3.85 -1.06 11.48
CA VAL A 292 2.57 -0.36 11.62
C VAL A 292 1.60 -1.25 12.39
N ALA A 293 1.52 -1.05 13.70
CA ALA A 293 0.59 -1.77 14.58
C ALA A 293 0.14 -0.87 15.74
N PRO A 294 -1.07 -1.09 16.28
CA PRO A 294 -2.05 -2.12 15.91
C PRO A 294 -2.90 -1.74 14.68
N GLY A 295 -3.58 -2.73 14.08
CA GLY A 295 -4.48 -2.51 12.95
C GLY A 295 -4.46 -3.68 11.97
N GLU A 296 -5.15 -3.52 10.84
CA GLU A 296 -5.16 -4.48 9.74
C GLU A 296 -4.23 -4.06 8.60
N ASP A 297 -3.03 -3.65 9.00
CA ASP A 297 -1.90 -3.31 8.15
C ASP A 297 -1.01 -4.54 7.92
N THR A 298 -0.43 -4.63 6.73
CA THR A 298 0.55 -5.67 6.40
C THR A 298 1.69 -5.10 5.57
N TYR A 299 2.89 -5.62 5.80
CA TYR A 299 4.03 -5.27 4.96
C TYR A 299 3.95 -5.96 3.59
N SER A 300 4.14 -5.19 2.53
CA SER A 300 4.31 -5.68 1.16
C SER A 300 5.66 -5.21 0.61
N PRO A 301 6.60 -6.13 0.31
CA PRO A 301 7.86 -5.77 -0.36
C PRO A 301 7.66 -5.09 -1.72
N LEU A 302 6.49 -5.27 -2.36
CA LEU A 302 6.16 -4.61 -3.61
C LEU A 302 6.07 -3.08 -3.44
N GLN A 303 5.59 -2.59 -2.29
CA GLN A 303 5.49 -1.14 -2.01
C GLN A 303 6.87 -0.45 -1.96
N ASN A 304 7.96 -1.23 -1.83
CA ASN A 304 9.35 -0.75 -1.89
C ASN A 304 9.99 -0.93 -3.28
N GLN A 305 9.20 -1.27 -4.30
CA GLN A 305 9.68 -1.57 -5.64
C GLN A 305 8.96 -0.73 -6.69
N SER A 306 9.71 -0.14 -7.62
CA SER A 306 9.14 0.66 -8.72
C SER A 306 8.17 -0.14 -9.60
N GLN A 307 8.26 -1.48 -9.62
CA GLN A 307 7.32 -2.37 -10.29
C GLN A 307 5.87 -2.10 -9.89
N PHE A 308 5.62 -1.62 -8.66
CA PHE A 308 4.31 -1.20 -8.19
C PHE A 308 3.65 -0.15 -9.11
N CYS A 309 4.45 0.73 -9.71
CA CYS A 309 3.99 1.81 -10.58
C CYS A 309 3.76 1.36 -12.03
N ALA A 310 4.30 0.20 -12.41
CA ALA A 310 4.36 -0.25 -13.81
C ALA A 310 2.98 -0.37 -14.48
N PRO A 311 1.92 -0.91 -13.83
CA PRO A 311 0.61 -1.07 -14.47
C PRO A 311 0.02 0.22 -15.05
N CYS A 312 0.22 1.36 -14.39
CA CYS A 312 -0.27 2.66 -14.88
C CYS A 312 0.77 3.41 -15.73
N HIS A 313 2.07 3.17 -15.55
CA HIS A 313 3.16 3.90 -16.21
C HIS A 313 3.80 3.19 -17.41
N PHE A 314 3.16 2.12 -17.89
CA PHE A 314 3.48 1.44 -19.14
C PHE A 314 2.21 0.97 -19.86
N SER A 315 2.10 1.23 -21.16
CA SER A 315 1.16 0.50 -22.01
C SER A 315 1.55 0.53 -23.49
N ALA A 316 1.22 -0.57 -24.16
CA ALA A 316 1.31 -0.72 -25.60
C ALA A 316 -0.02 -1.24 -26.15
N PHE A 317 -0.45 -0.65 -27.27
CA PHE A 317 -1.67 -1.00 -27.98
C PHE A 317 -1.32 -1.31 -29.44
N TRP A 318 -1.82 -2.43 -29.97
CA TRP A 318 -1.48 -2.93 -31.32
C TRP A 318 0.04 -2.94 -31.59
N ASP A 319 0.80 -3.51 -30.65
CA ASP A 319 2.27 -3.59 -30.68
C ASP A 319 2.99 -2.23 -30.75
N THR A 320 2.28 -1.13 -30.50
CA THR A 320 2.83 0.23 -30.48
C THR A 320 2.82 0.77 -29.05
N PRO A 321 3.98 1.09 -28.46
CA PRO A 321 4.05 1.78 -27.17
C PRO A 321 3.34 3.14 -27.26
N ILE A 322 2.45 3.43 -26.31
CA ILE A 322 1.72 4.71 -26.23
C ILE A 322 2.32 5.59 -25.12
N TYR A 323 2.65 4.99 -23.98
CA TYR A 323 3.42 5.61 -22.91
C TYR A 323 4.32 4.55 -22.26
N ASN A 324 5.58 4.89 -21.97
CA ASN A 324 6.61 3.93 -21.59
C ASN A 324 7.56 4.48 -20.51
N SER A 325 7.10 5.36 -19.63
CA SER A 325 7.97 5.95 -18.61
C SER A 325 8.60 4.89 -17.70
N PHE A 326 7.85 3.85 -17.33
CA PHE A 326 8.39 2.75 -16.54
C PHE A 326 9.42 1.91 -17.31
N GLY A 327 9.17 1.57 -18.58
CA GLY A 327 10.11 0.79 -19.37
C GLY A 327 11.37 1.57 -19.72
N GLU A 328 11.25 2.86 -20.03
CA GLU A 328 12.40 3.77 -20.22
C GLU A 328 13.26 3.86 -18.96
N TRP A 329 12.64 3.94 -17.78
CA TRP A 329 13.36 3.89 -16.51
C TRP A 329 14.02 2.53 -16.28
N LEU A 330 13.32 1.43 -16.54
CA LEU A 330 13.81 0.06 -16.35
C LEU A 330 15.02 -0.27 -17.24
N GLU A 331 15.08 0.32 -18.44
CA GLU A 331 16.23 0.19 -19.34
C GLU A 331 17.38 1.14 -18.99
N SER A 332 17.17 2.06 -18.04
CA SER A 332 18.15 3.07 -17.63
C SER A 332 19.03 2.57 -16.48
N PRO A 333 20.22 3.17 -16.26
CA PRO A 333 21.05 2.87 -15.10
C PRO A 333 20.42 3.19 -13.74
N TYR A 334 19.27 3.88 -13.70
CA TYR A 334 18.61 4.27 -12.45
C TYR A 334 17.68 3.18 -11.88
N SER A 335 17.50 2.06 -12.59
CA SER A 335 16.64 0.97 -12.13
C SER A 335 17.32 -0.02 -11.20
N ASP A 336 18.65 0.04 -11.08
CA ASP A 336 19.49 -0.73 -10.16
C ASP A 336 20.64 0.19 -9.67
N PRO A 337 20.33 1.18 -8.81
CA PRO A 337 21.23 2.30 -8.48
C PRO A 337 22.38 1.97 -7.52
#